data_AF-I3EDL5-F1
#
_entry.id   AF-I3EDL5-F1
#
_cell.length_a   1.000
_cell.length_b   1.000
_cell.length_c   1.000
_cell.angle_alpha   90.00
_cell.angle_beta   90.00
_cell.angle_gamma   90.00
#
_symmetry.space_group_name_H-M   'P 1'
#
loop_
_entity.id
_entity.type
_entity.pdbx_description
1 polymer ?
#
loop_
_entity_poly.entity_id
_entity_poly.type
_entity_poly.pdbx_seq_one_letter_code
_entity_poly.pdbx_strand_id
1 'polypeptide(L)'
;MKNPIFSSDNPKGIKEPTAYEEFMTGDFLNTPQFLIQSYIYEILDDNIVYNDIMVEIVNILISNIYFESDPDLVEKSKQLYNKCFLQLDNEDQIKIYNNTVKKYLADIKKLDSNESKHPWIPFKHRYSNLTHTRVQKPNLDTAESQIEAEEDAKYSNTVEFALLALFCCMMYDPVDNKYTTEHLSETFCLDVKEFFKRHDDPDQKITQKMQQEWSNILSNLKDSSIRYNKDKYELKSGLINILHVIKCIVGDEKMVNKAIMHVKGESKLRSSGRPDPRSKIDKLLIKLSKSTDLHIDEYSFKMEKVSENESDFFGRISLIYASDKRRNGLIFTISQTHMAIDIYPEEVFDLDSQEIYDQESNLILYTGFASFITKKYENPTSFIEYVILQRAKIHEEIIGARQYAIQYVHSDYVKEWIREDKNLPIDFIFLQGRIADMMD
;
A
#
# COMPACT_ATOMS: atom_id res chain seq x y z
N MET A 1 23.11 -25.81 3.41
CA MET A 1 22.13 -26.10 2.33
C MET A 1 22.69 -25.55 1.02
N LYS A 2 22.71 -26.32 -0.07
CA LYS A 2 23.02 -25.76 -1.40
C LYS A 2 21.85 -24.88 -1.83
N ASN A 3 22.09 -23.61 -2.10
CA ASN A 3 21.07 -22.72 -2.62
C ASN A 3 20.60 -23.28 -3.99
N PRO A 4 19.31 -23.60 -4.17
CA PRO A 4 18.80 -24.21 -5.40
C PRO A 4 19.01 -23.35 -6.65
N ILE A 5 19.26 -22.04 -6.49
CA ILE A 5 19.62 -21.11 -7.58
C ILE A 5 20.99 -21.44 -8.20
N PHE A 6 21.92 -21.98 -7.39
CA PHE A 6 23.29 -22.34 -7.81
C PHE A 6 23.52 -23.86 -7.83
N SER A 7 22.46 -24.65 -7.67
CA SER A 7 22.57 -26.09 -7.75
C SER A 7 22.79 -26.52 -9.19
N SER A 8 23.90 -27.21 -9.43
CA SER A 8 24.22 -27.93 -10.68
C SER A 8 23.15 -28.93 -11.10
N ASP A 9 22.19 -29.23 -10.23
CA ASP A 9 21.24 -30.32 -10.37
C ASP A 9 19.93 -29.89 -11.07
N ASN A 10 19.86 -28.67 -11.63
CA ASN A 10 18.74 -28.25 -12.48
C ASN A 10 19.16 -28.17 -13.97
N PRO A 11 19.04 -29.29 -14.73
CA PRO A 11 19.56 -29.41 -16.11
C PRO A 11 18.84 -28.52 -17.14
N LYS A 12 17.88 -27.70 -16.73
CA LYS A 12 17.15 -26.77 -17.60
C LYS A 12 17.33 -25.29 -17.28
N GLY A 13 18.18 -24.93 -16.30
CA GLY A 13 18.55 -23.55 -15.96
C GLY A 13 17.41 -22.55 -16.12
N ILE A 14 16.66 -22.27 -15.04
CA ILE A 14 15.49 -21.38 -15.07
C ILE A 14 15.79 -20.17 -15.98
N LYS A 15 14.98 -20.01 -17.04
CA LYS A 15 15.17 -19.07 -18.14
C LYS A 15 13.94 -18.16 -18.25
N GLU A 16 14.08 -17.05 -18.96
CA GLU A 16 12.93 -16.24 -19.34
C GLU A 16 11.92 -17.07 -20.16
N PRO A 17 10.62 -16.83 -19.97
CA PRO A 17 9.59 -17.59 -20.65
C PRO A 17 9.56 -17.22 -22.14
N THR A 18 9.56 -18.25 -22.97
CA THR A 18 9.47 -18.15 -24.44
C THR A 18 8.06 -18.42 -24.97
N ALA A 19 7.17 -18.90 -24.09
CA ALA A 19 5.75 -19.18 -24.36
C ALA A 19 4.85 -18.73 -23.20
N TYR A 20 3.54 -18.58 -23.44
CA TYR A 20 2.56 -18.13 -22.43
C TYR A 20 2.50 -19.09 -21.26
N GLU A 21 2.50 -20.38 -21.57
CA GLU A 21 2.45 -21.46 -20.61
C GLU A 21 3.68 -21.43 -19.69
N GLU A 22 4.86 -21.12 -20.24
CA GLU A 22 6.09 -20.95 -19.45
C GLU A 22 6.04 -19.68 -18.57
N PHE A 23 5.41 -18.60 -19.04
CA PHE A 23 5.26 -17.38 -18.24
C PHE A 23 4.35 -17.61 -17.03
N MET A 24 3.24 -18.33 -17.22
CA MET A 24 2.25 -18.59 -16.19
C MET A 24 2.73 -19.52 -15.07
N THR A 25 3.82 -20.27 -15.26
CA THR A 25 4.41 -21.05 -14.15
C THR A 25 5.04 -20.15 -13.09
N GLY A 26 5.43 -18.93 -13.45
CA GLY A 26 6.12 -18.01 -12.56
C GLY A 26 7.56 -18.43 -12.21
N ASP A 27 8.09 -19.50 -12.80
CA ASP A 27 9.42 -20.00 -12.49
C ASP A 27 10.51 -18.95 -12.75
N PHE A 28 10.29 -18.10 -13.77
CA PHE A 28 11.22 -17.03 -14.15
C PHE A 28 11.51 -16.03 -13.03
N LEU A 29 10.61 -15.90 -12.04
CA LEU A 29 10.80 -15.05 -10.85
C LEU A 29 12.00 -15.49 -10.01
N ASN A 30 12.39 -16.76 -10.12
CA ASN A 30 13.54 -17.34 -9.42
C ASN A 30 14.84 -17.28 -10.25
N THR A 31 14.84 -16.62 -11.41
CA THR A 31 16.07 -16.45 -12.20
C THR A 31 16.99 -15.43 -11.54
N PRO A 32 18.33 -15.64 -11.57
CA PRO A 32 19.27 -14.64 -11.10
C PRO A 32 19.05 -13.27 -11.75
N GLN A 33 18.70 -13.24 -13.04
CA GLN A 33 18.44 -12.00 -13.77
C GLN A 33 17.22 -11.25 -13.20
N PHE A 34 16.08 -11.92 -13.04
CA PHE A 34 14.89 -11.29 -12.48
C PHE A 34 15.09 -10.85 -11.03
N LEU A 35 15.76 -11.68 -10.21
CA LEU A 35 16.05 -11.35 -8.81
C LEU A 35 16.98 -10.15 -8.68
N ILE A 36 18.04 -10.07 -9.50
CA ILE A 36 18.95 -8.92 -9.53
C ILE A 36 18.19 -7.67 -9.97
N GLN A 37 17.40 -7.74 -11.05
CA GLN A 37 16.62 -6.60 -11.53
C GLN A 37 15.58 -6.15 -10.50
N SER A 38 14.91 -7.07 -9.82
CA SER A 38 13.92 -6.78 -8.78
C SER A 38 14.57 -6.20 -7.52
N TYR A 39 15.73 -6.72 -7.13
CA TYR A 39 16.53 -6.19 -6.02
C TYR A 39 17.04 -4.77 -6.30
N ILE A 40 17.58 -4.56 -7.51
CA ILE A 40 17.97 -3.23 -8.01
C ILE A 40 16.75 -2.30 -7.99
N TYR A 41 15.60 -2.71 -8.51
CA TYR A 41 14.38 -1.89 -8.50
C TYR A 41 13.90 -1.55 -7.09
N GLU A 42 13.80 -2.52 -6.17
CA GLU A 42 13.31 -2.28 -4.80
C GLU A 42 14.28 -1.48 -3.93
N ILE A 43 15.59 -1.51 -4.22
CA ILE A 43 16.59 -0.69 -3.50
C ILE A 43 16.71 0.70 -4.08
N LEU A 44 16.44 0.86 -5.38
CA LEU A 44 16.61 2.11 -6.12
C LEU A 44 15.29 2.89 -6.24
N ASP A 45 14.52 2.93 -5.15
CA ASP A 45 13.25 3.68 -5.05
C ASP A 45 13.44 5.21 -5.15
N ASP A 46 14.69 5.69 -5.17
CA ASP A 46 15.04 7.07 -5.53
C ASP A 46 15.59 7.12 -6.96
N ASN A 47 14.84 7.78 -7.86
CA ASN A 47 15.20 8.01 -9.26
C ASN A 47 16.61 8.60 -9.44
N ILE A 48 17.11 9.33 -8.45
CA ILE A 48 18.47 9.90 -8.46
C ILE A 48 19.50 8.79 -8.26
N VAL A 49 19.31 7.93 -7.25
CA VAL A 49 20.22 6.81 -6.93
C VAL A 49 20.23 5.76 -8.05
N TYR A 50 19.09 5.53 -8.71
CA TYR A 50 19.02 4.65 -9.87
C TYR A 50 19.98 5.06 -10.98
N ASN A 51 19.92 6.33 -11.39
CA ASN A 51 20.74 6.83 -12.49
C ASN A 51 22.23 6.77 -12.14
N ASP A 52 22.61 7.14 -10.92
CA ASP A 52 24.00 7.15 -10.48
C ASP A 52 24.59 5.73 -10.42
N ILE A 53 23.86 4.76 -9.86
CA ILE A 53 24.32 3.36 -9.81
C ILE A 53 24.41 2.76 -11.21
N MET A 54 23.42 3.00 -12.06
CA MET A 54 23.42 2.48 -13.43
C MET A 54 24.58 3.06 -14.25
N VAL A 55 24.88 4.34 -14.10
CA VAL A 55 26.05 4.98 -14.72
C VAL A 55 27.34 4.33 -14.23
N GLU A 56 27.47 4.10 -12.92
CA GLU A 56 28.68 3.50 -12.34
C GLU A 56 28.88 2.05 -12.80
N ILE A 57 27.83 1.24 -12.83
CA ILE A 57 27.88 -0.14 -13.35
C ILE A 57 28.33 -0.14 -14.81
N VAL A 58 27.76 0.72 -15.65
CA VAL A 58 28.14 0.86 -17.05
C VAL A 58 29.59 1.31 -17.18
N ASN A 59 30.04 2.27 -16.37
CA ASN A 59 31.42 2.75 -16.37
C ASN A 59 32.41 1.65 -15.98
N ILE A 60 32.09 0.84 -14.97
CA ILE A 60 32.92 -0.31 -14.55
C ILE A 60 33.00 -1.32 -15.69
N LEU A 61 31.88 -1.67 -16.32
CA LEU A 61 31.86 -2.63 -17.43
C LEU A 61 32.68 -2.13 -18.62
N ILE A 62 32.48 -0.87 -19.04
CA ILE A 62 33.27 -0.24 -20.10
C ILE A 62 34.74 -0.21 -19.72
N SER A 63 35.08 0.13 -18.48
CA SER A 63 36.46 0.15 -18.01
C SER A 63 37.11 -1.22 -18.09
N ASN A 64 36.39 -2.26 -17.66
CA ASN A 64 36.85 -3.64 -17.78
C ASN A 64 37.00 -4.10 -19.24
N ILE A 65 36.19 -3.57 -20.16
CA ILE A 65 36.23 -3.93 -21.58
C ILE A 65 37.45 -3.31 -22.28
N TYR A 66 37.80 -2.06 -21.96
CA TYR A 66 38.80 -1.28 -22.70
C TYR A 66 40.15 -1.13 -22.01
N PHE A 67 40.21 -1.22 -20.67
CA PHE A 67 41.41 -0.91 -19.90
C PHE A 67 41.96 -2.10 -19.10
N GLU A 68 41.21 -3.19 -18.99
CA GLU A 68 41.64 -4.34 -18.20
C GLU A 68 42.58 -5.26 -18.97
N SER A 69 43.53 -5.87 -18.24
CA SER A 69 44.58 -6.72 -18.83
C SER A 69 44.21 -8.20 -18.85
N ASP A 70 43.30 -8.64 -17.98
CA ASP A 70 42.83 -10.03 -17.91
C ASP A 70 41.84 -10.34 -19.06
N PRO A 71 42.20 -11.19 -20.03
CA PRO A 71 41.33 -11.51 -21.17
C PRO A 71 40.00 -12.17 -20.75
N ASP A 72 40.00 -12.95 -19.67
CA ASP A 72 38.79 -13.64 -19.19
C ASP A 72 37.79 -12.63 -18.61
N LEU A 73 38.28 -11.62 -17.89
CA LEU A 73 37.45 -10.57 -17.32
C LEU A 73 36.90 -9.63 -18.40
N VAL A 74 37.72 -9.30 -19.41
CA VAL A 74 37.28 -8.55 -20.60
C VAL A 74 36.14 -9.28 -21.30
N GLU A 75 36.29 -10.57 -21.57
CA GLU A 75 35.28 -11.36 -22.29
C GLU A 75 33.98 -11.49 -21.48
N LYS A 76 34.07 -11.79 -20.17
CA LYS A 76 32.90 -11.83 -19.29
C LYS A 76 32.18 -10.48 -19.21
N SER A 77 32.94 -9.38 -19.15
CA SER A 77 32.38 -8.02 -19.10
C SER A 77 31.69 -7.65 -20.42
N LYS A 78 32.26 -8.02 -21.57
CA LYS A 78 31.60 -7.86 -22.89
C LYS A 78 30.31 -8.66 -22.99
N GLN A 79 30.33 -9.92 -22.56
CA GLN A 79 29.14 -10.77 -22.56
C GLN A 79 28.04 -10.19 -21.67
N LEU A 80 28.39 -9.74 -20.46
CA LEU A 80 27.44 -9.13 -19.54
C LEU A 80 26.90 -7.79 -20.09
N TYR A 81 27.79 -6.94 -20.63
CA TYR A 81 27.41 -5.67 -21.23
C TYR A 81 26.42 -5.86 -22.38
N ASN A 82 26.74 -6.72 -23.34
CA ASN A 82 25.88 -7.00 -24.49
C ASN A 82 24.58 -7.71 -24.12
N LYS A 83 24.57 -8.47 -23.02
CA LYS A 83 23.36 -9.14 -22.52
C LYS A 83 22.41 -8.17 -21.82
N CYS A 84 22.95 -7.22 -21.06
CA CYS A 84 22.16 -6.36 -20.17
C CYS A 84 21.88 -4.96 -20.74
N PHE A 85 22.69 -4.49 -21.69
CA PHE A 85 22.63 -3.13 -22.21
C PHE A 85 22.51 -3.11 -23.73
N LEU A 86 21.65 -2.23 -24.23
CA LEU A 86 21.51 -1.93 -25.65
C LEU A 86 22.28 -0.64 -25.94
N GLN A 87 23.37 -0.77 -26.70
CA GLN A 87 24.06 0.39 -27.25
C GLN A 87 23.16 1.01 -28.33
N LEU A 88 23.05 2.34 -28.36
CA LEU A 88 22.22 3.07 -29.32
C LEU A 88 23.13 3.92 -30.22
N ASP A 89 24.05 3.28 -30.92
CA ASP A 89 25.08 3.97 -31.71
C ASP A 89 24.84 3.94 -33.22
N ASN A 90 23.89 3.13 -33.70
CA ASN A 90 23.51 3.06 -35.11
C ASN A 90 22.01 3.22 -35.33
N GLU A 91 21.65 3.68 -36.53
CA GLU A 91 20.28 3.98 -36.93
C GLU A 91 19.34 2.78 -36.80
N ASP A 92 19.81 1.56 -37.06
CA ASP A 92 19.00 0.35 -36.98
C ASP A 92 18.65 -0.01 -35.54
N GLN A 93 19.59 0.10 -34.60
CA GLN A 93 19.35 -0.13 -33.17
C GLN A 93 18.47 0.95 -32.56
N ILE A 94 18.65 2.21 -32.95
CA ILE A 94 17.75 3.32 -32.57
C ILE A 94 16.33 3.05 -33.10
N LYS A 95 16.21 2.53 -34.32
CA LYS A 95 14.93 2.18 -34.94
C LYS A 95 14.28 0.98 -34.25
N ILE A 96 15.05 -0.04 -33.87
CA ILE A 96 14.58 -1.18 -33.06
C ILE A 96 14.12 -0.70 -31.68
N TYR A 97 14.90 0.14 -31.00
CA TYR A 97 14.52 0.74 -29.72
C TYR A 97 13.21 1.53 -29.84
N ASN A 98 13.11 2.40 -30.85
CA ASN A 98 11.90 3.18 -31.10
C ASN A 98 10.69 2.32 -31.48
N ASN A 99 10.88 1.24 -32.24
CA ASN A 99 9.76 0.39 -32.67
C ASN A 99 9.32 -0.60 -31.59
N THR A 100 10.22 -1.00 -30.69
CA THR A 100 9.98 -2.02 -29.68
C THR A 100 9.69 -1.38 -28.32
N VAL A 101 10.65 -0.63 -27.76
CA VAL A 101 10.54 -0.05 -26.41
C VAL A 101 9.51 1.07 -26.37
N LYS A 102 9.52 1.99 -27.34
CA LYS A 102 8.56 3.10 -27.37
C LYS A 102 7.12 2.62 -27.59
N LYS A 103 6.92 1.54 -28.35
CA LYS A 103 5.63 0.88 -28.55
C LYS A 103 5.09 0.38 -27.21
N TYR A 104 5.90 -0.38 -26.47
CA TYR A 104 5.53 -0.90 -25.15
C TYR A 104 5.31 0.22 -24.14
N LEU A 105 6.19 1.22 -24.08
CA LEU A 105 6.04 2.38 -23.21
C LEU A 105 4.76 3.17 -23.51
N ALA A 106 4.36 3.29 -24.77
CA ALA A 106 3.12 3.99 -25.14
C ALA A 106 1.88 3.23 -24.65
N ASP A 107 1.87 1.90 -24.75
CA ASP A 107 0.75 1.09 -24.25
C ASP A 107 0.73 1.02 -22.72
N ILE A 108 1.89 0.90 -22.07
CA ILE A 108 2.01 1.00 -20.61
C ILE A 108 1.52 2.37 -20.13
N LYS A 109 1.94 3.47 -20.78
CA LYS A 109 1.43 4.81 -20.46
C LYS A 109 -0.07 4.96 -20.65
N LYS A 110 -0.69 4.25 -21.60
CA LYS A 110 -2.16 4.25 -21.76
C LYS A 110 -2.84 3.50 -20.61
N LEU A 111 -2.27 2.37 -20.17
CA LEU A 111 -2.74 1.67 -18.97
C LEU A 111 -2.59 2.55 -17.71
N ASP A 112 -1.52 3.35 -17.65
CA ASP A 112 -1.19 4.22 -16.51
C ASP A 112 -1.88 5.59 -16.55
N SER A 113 -2.37 6.02 -17.71
CA SER A 113 -3.00 7.33 -17.92
C SER A 113 -4.30 7.55 -17.12
N ASN A 114 -4.72 6.56 -16.34
CA ASN A 114 -5.91 6.60 -15.50
C ASN A 114 -5.60 6.65 -14.00
N GLU A 115 -4.38 6.99 -13.61
CA GLU A 115 -4.17 7.65 -12.31
C GLU A 115 -4.78 9.05 -12.43
N SER A 116 -6.01 9.18 -11.96
CA SER A 116 -6.67 10.48 -11.89
C SER A 116 -5.70 11.45 -11.23
N LYS A 117 -5.30 12.52 -11.94
CA LYS A 117 -4.51 13.64 -11.41
C LYS A 117 -5.34 14.50 -10.46
N HIS A 118 -6.08 13.85 -9.57
CA HIS A 118 -7.11 14.43 -8.74
C HIS A 118 -6.59 14.40 -7.30
N PRO A 119 -6.11 15.54 -6.78
CA PRO A 119 -5.31 15.64 -5.55
C PRO A 119 -6.20 15.65 -4.29
N TRP A 120 -7.27 14.86 -4.26
CA TRP A 120 -8.28 14.99 -3.20
C TRP A 120 -8.13 13.95 -2.10
N ILE A 121 -7.37 12.87 -2.35
CA ILE A 121 -7.13 11.82 -1.37
C ILE A 121 -5.63 11.70 -1.06
N PRO A 122 -5.27 11.42 0.21
CA PRO A 122 -3.89 11.23 0.66
C PRO A 122 -3.17 10.08 -0.06
N PHE A 123 -3.91 9.12 -0.61
CA PHE A 123 -3.37 7.95 -1.29
C PHE A 123 -3.90 7.90 -2.72
N LYS A 124 -3.13 8.43 -3.68
CA LYS A 124 -3.57 8.56 -5.08
C LYS A 124 -3.62 7.24 -5.84
N HIS A 125 -2.81 6.27 -5.45
CA HIS A 125 -2.70 5.04 -6.20
C HIS A 125 -3.80 4.07 -5.77
N ARG A 126 -4.69 3.70 -6.69
CA ARG A 126 -5.51 2.47 -6.56
C ARG A 126 -4.65 1.19 -6.42
N TYR A 127 -3.34 1.33 -6.66
CA TYR A 127 -2.28 0.34 -6.49
C TYR A 127 -1.32 0.67 -5.34
N SER A 128 -1.59 1.70 -4.51
CA SER A 128 -0.86 1.84 -3.26
C SER A 128 -1.25 0.61 -2.47
N ASN A 129 -0.32 -0.34 -2.38
CA ASN A 129 -0.44 -1.52 -1.56
C ASN A 129 -0.65 -1.02 -0.13
N LEU A 130 -1.90 -0.77 0.25
CA LEU A 130 -2.31 -0.42 1.62
C LEU A 130 -2.23 -1.69 2.47
N THR A 131 -1.03 -2.24 2.49
CA THR A 131 -0.75 -3.54 3.05
C THR A 131 0.20 -3.32 4.21
N HIS A 132 -0.27 -3.68 5.38
CA HIS A 132 0.58 -3.84 6.54
C HIS A 132 1.67 -4.87 6.25
N THR A 133 2.74 -4.84 7.02
CA THR A 133 3.85 -5.78 6.87
C THR A 133 4.22 -6.38 8.21
N ARG A 134 5.27 -7.22 8.23
CA ARG A 134 5.90 -7.63 9.47
C ARG A 134 7.05 -6.69 9.79
N VAL A 135 7.03 -6.10 10.98
CA VAL A 135 8.10 -5.20 11.45
C VAL A 135 8.82 -5.83 12.63
N GLN A 136 10.10 -5.48 12.79
CA GLN A 136 10.94 -5.95 13.88
C GLN A 136 10.46 -5.38 15.21
N LYS A 137 10.63 -6.18 16.27
CA LYS A 137 10.39 -5.77 17.65
C LYS A 137 11.37 -4.65 18.04
N PRO A 138 10.88 -3.49 18.52
CA PRO A 138 11.72 -2.42 19.03
C PRO A 138 12.63 -2.92 20.18
N ASN A 139 13.89 -2.48 20.19
CA ASN A 139 14.89 -2.74 21.26
C ASN A 139 15.40 -4.18 21.42
N LEU A 140 15.51 -4.97 20.34
CA LEU A 140 16.41 -6.14 20.36
C LEU A 140 17.86 -5.63 20.43
N ASP A 141 18.62 -6.08 21.43
CA ASP A 141 20.00 -5.62 21.67
C ASP A 141 20.83 -5.63 20.38
N THR A 142 21.36 -4.45 20.04
CA THR A 142 21.91 -4.08 18.74
C THR A 142 23.19 -4.82 18.30
N ALA A 143 23.69 -5.77 19.11
CA ALA A 143 24.94 -6.50 18.81
C ALA A 143 24.73 -7.70 17.87
N GLU A 144 23.54 -8.31 17.82
CA GLU A 144 23.21 -9.44 16.92
C GLU A 144 22.23 -9.05 15.80
N SER A 145 21.65 -7.85 15.87
CA SER A 145 20.55 -7.35 15.02
C SER A 145 20.87 -7.05 13.54
N GLN A 146 22.12 -7.24 13.09
CA GLN A 146 22.52 -7.05 11.69
C GLN A 146 22.42 -8.34 10.86
N ILE A 147 22.14 -9.47 11.50
CA ILE A 147 21.72 -10.70 10.81
C ILE A 147 20.21 -10.63 10.72
N GLU A 148 19.63 -10.95 9.56
CA GLU A 148 18.19 -11.07 9.33
C GLU A 148 17.50 -11.63 10.58
N ALA A 149 16.84 -10.75 11.35
CA ALA A 149 16.16 -11.18 12.55
C ALA A 149 15.18 -12.28 12.14
N GLU A 150 15.26 -13.44 12.80
CA GLU A 150 14.40 -14.60 12.52
C GLU A 150 12.94 -14.13 12.42
N GLU A 151 12.12 -14.74 11.55
CA GLU A 151 10.72 -14.32 11.37
C GLU A 151 9.94 -14.23 12.71
N ASP A 152 10.34 -15.00 13.72
CA ASP A 152 9.80 -14.99 15.08
C ASP A 152 10.09 -13.70 15.87
N ALA A 153 11.08 -12.93 15.43
CA ALA A 153 11.43 -11.61 15.94
C ALA A 153 10.63 -10.46 15.29
N LYS A 154 9.72 -10.77 14.35
CA LYS A 154 8.84 -9.79 13.70
C LYS A 154 7.37 -10.01 14.09
N TYR A 155 6.60 -8.92 14.17
CA TYR A 155 5.16 -8.97 14.42
C TYR A 155 4.39 -8.29 13.28
N SER A 156 3.11 -8.64 13.12
CA SER A 156 2.22 -8.03 12.12
C SER A 156 1.73 -6.67 12.63
N ASN A 157 2.08 -5.58 11.94
CA ASN A 157 1.85 -4.22 12.42
C ASN A 157 0.51 -3.61 11.98
N THR A 158 -0.56 -4.42 11.92
CA THR A 158 -1.85 -3.99 11.34
C THR A 158 -2.42 -2.72 11.97
N VAL A 159 -2.34 -2.58 13.29
CA VAL A 159 -2.90 -1.43 14.02
C VAL A 159 -2.01 -0.19 13.81
N GLU A 160 -0.70 -0.35 13.87
CA GLU A 160 0.27 0.71 13.62
C GLU A 160 0.13 1.23 12.19
N PHE A 161 0.02 0.33 11.21
CA PHE A 161 -0.17 0.68 9.80
C PHE A 161 -1.50 1.41 9.57
N ALA A 162 -2.58 0.96 10.21
CA ALA A 162 -3.86 1.66 10.13
C ALA A 162 -3.83 3.05 10.78
N LEU A 163 -3.10 3.20 11.88
CA LEU A 163 -2.85 4.52 12.45
C LEU A 163 -2.00 5.39 11.51
N LEU A 164 -1.00 4.83 10.82
CA LEU A 164 -0.21 5.59 9.83
C LEU A 164 -1.13 6.16 8.76
N ALA A 165 -1.98 5.33 8.15
CA ALA A 165 -2.90 5.79 7.11
C ALA A 165 -3.92 6.81 7.63
N LEU A 166 -4.43 6.62 8.86
CA LEU A 166 -5.32 7.57 9.51
C LEU A 166 -4.63 8.94 9.70
N PHE A 167 -3.37 8.95 10.13
CA PHE A 167 -2.60 10.18 10.28
C PHE A 167 -2.24 10.81 8.94
N CYS A 168 -1.92 10.04 7.90
CA CYS A 168 -1.77 10.56 6.54
C CYS A 168 -3.04 11.29 6.07
N CYS A 169 -4.24 10.73 6.32
CA CYS A 169 -5.50 11.44 6.08
C CYS A 169 -5.56 12.78 6.82
N MET A 170 -5.23 12.79 8.11
CA MET A 170 -5.31 14.02 8.90
C MET A 170 -4.27 15.08 8.49
N MET A 171 -3.10 14.66 8.01
CA MET A 171 -2.01 15.57 7.63
C MET A 171 -2.07 16.03 6.18
N TYR A 172 -2.90 15.43 5.34
CA TYR A 172 -2.94 15.72 3.91
C TYR A 172 -3.48 17.11 3.60
N ASP A 173 -2.62 17.91 2.96
CA ASP A 173 -2.99 19.17 2.34
C ASP A 173 -3.27 18.94 0.85
N PRO A 174 -4.55 18.96 0.41
CA PRO A 174 -4.89 18.77 -0.99
C PRO A 174 -4.44 19.94 -1.88
N VAL A 175 -4.21 21.13 -1.31
CA VAL A 175 -3.79 22.33 -2.08
C VAL A 175 -2.33 22.21 -2.51
N ASP A 176 -1.47 21.88 -1.54
CA ASP A 176 -0.04 21.72 -1.78
C ASP A 176 0.33 20.29 -2.22
N ASN A 177 -0.63 19.36 -2.16
CA ASN A 177 -0.44 17.92 -2.35
C ASN A 177 0.75 17.38 -1.53
N LYS A 178 0.72 17.62 -0.22
CA LYS A 178 1.73 17.15 0.73
C LYS A 178 1.13 16.84 2.09
N TYR A 179 1.81 16.03 2.88
CA TYR A 179 1.51 15.91 4.30
C TYR A 179 2.15 17.07 5.08
N THR A 180 1.38 17.69 5.96
CA THR A 180 1.85 18.78 6.81
C THR A 180 1.28 18.65 8.22
N THR A 181 2.03 19.16 9.20
CA THR A 181 1.60 19.24 10.60
C THR A 181 1.44 20.69 11.08
N GLU A 182 1.55 21.67 10.17
CA GLU A 182 1.54 23.11 10.50
C GLU A 182 0.21 23.60 11.09
N HIS A 183 -0.91 22.92 10.78
CA HIS A 183 -2.24 23.25 11.32
C HIS A 183 -2.44 22.73 12.76
N LEU A 184 -1.53 21.90 13.27
CA LEU A 184 -1.65 21.27 14.57
C LEU A 184 -1.03 22.11 15.69
N SER A 185 -1.48 21.88 16.91
CA SER A 185 -0.99 22.59 18.10
C SER A 185 0.48 22.32 18.41
N GLU A 186 1.08 23.23 19.19
CA GLU A 186 2.45 23.06 19.69
C GLU A 186 2.61 21.79 20.55
N THR A 187 1.55 21.39 21.27
CA THR A 187 1.52 20.18 22.11
C THR A 187 1.54 18.87 21.33
N PHE A 188 1.42 18.91 20.00
CA PHE A 188 1.45 17.72 19.16
C PHE A 188 2.86 17.11 19.13
N CYS A 189 2.92 15.78 19.22
CA CYS A 189 4.13 14.99 19.40
C CYS A 189 5.22 15.33 18.37
N LEU A 190 6.42 15.65 18.88
CA LEU A 190 7.56 16.05 18.05
C LEU A 190 8.03 14.94 17.10
N ASP A 191 8.11 13.70 17.58
CA ASP A 191 8.56 12.56 16.75
C ASP A 191 7.62 12.35 15.55
N VAL A 192 6.32 12.56 15.74
CA VAL A 192 5.32 12.50 14.66
C VAL A 192 5.47 13.68 13.69
N LYS A 193 5.78 14.89 14.18
CA LYS A 193 6.07 16.05 13.30
C LYS A 193 7.30 15.79 12.44
N GLU A 194 8.37 15.26 13.03
CA GLU A 194 9.60 14.93 12.31
C GLU A 194 9.39 13.79 11.31
N PHE A 195 8.54 12.81 11.64
CA PHE A 195 8.15 11.75 10.71
C PHE A 195 7.47 12.32 9.45
N PHE A 196 6.42 13.12 9.61
CA PHE A 196 5.71 13.71 8.46
C PHE A 196 6.51 14.78 7.72
N LYS A 197 7.55 15.36 8.34
CA LYS A 197 8.52 16.22 7.64
C LYS A 197 9.46 15.43 6.73
N ARG A 198 9.76 14.16 7.07
CA ARG A 198 10.61 13.27 6.27
C ARG A 198 9.83 12.48 5.21
N HIS A 199 8.55 12.24 5.48
CA HIS A 199 7.62 11.53 4.62
C HIS A 199 6.44 12.45 4.28
N ASP A 200 6.71 13.57 3.64
CA ASP A 200 5.70 14.58 3.28
C ASP A 200 5.06 14.35 1.91
N ASP A 201 5.66 13.51 1.06
CA ASP A 201 5.15 13.20 -0.27
C ASP A 201 4.02 12.14 -0.22
N PRO A 202 2.77 12.49 -0.60
CA PRO A 202 1.64 11.56 -0.64
C PRO A 202 1.77 10.49 -1.74
N ASP A 203 2.61 10.73 -2.74
CA ASP A 203 2.89 9.77 -3.82
C ASP A 203 4.03 8.81 -3.44
N GLN A 204 4.70 9.01 -2.29
CA GLN A 204 5.71 8.10 -1.77
C GLN A 204 5.10 6.72 -1.45
N LYS A 205 5.73 5.65 -1.93
CA LYS A 205 5.38 4.27 -1.57
C LYS A 205 5.56 4.06 -0.06
N ILE A 206 4.54 3.52 0.61
CA ILE A 206 4.69 3.12 2.02
C ILE A 206 5.55 1.86 2.09
N THR A 207 6.83 2.02 2.41
CA THR A 207 7.79 0.93 2.51
C THR A 207 7.76 0.26 3.89
N GLN A 208 8.32 -0.96 3.99
CA GLN A 208 8.51 -1.62 5.29
C GLN A 208 9.34 -0.78 6.25
N LYS A 209 10.33 -0.03 5.75
CA LYS A 209 11.15 0.88 6.56
C LYS A 209 10.31 2.01 7.15
N MET A 210 9.47 2.66 6.33
CA MET A 210 8.56 3.71 6.81
C MET A 210 7.61 3.18 7.89
N GLN A 211 7.06 1.97 7.68
CA GLN A 211 6.22 1.30 8.66
C GLN A 211 6.98 0.95 9.95
N GLN A 212 8.24 0.50 9.87
CA GLN A 212 9.08 0.26 11.05
C GLN A 212 9.36 1.54 11.84
N GLU A 213 9.71 2.64 11.16
CA GLU A 213 9.95 3.93 11.80
C GLU A 213 8.70 4.43 12.53
N TRP A 214 7.54 4.31 11.88
CA TRP A 214 6.25 4.63 12.49
C TRP A 214 5.94 3.76 13.72
N SER A 215 6.09 2.44 13.60
CA SER A 215 5.92 1.50 14.72
C SER A 215 6.85 1.82 15.90
N ASN A 216 8.09 2.23 15.64
CA ASN A 216 9.04 2.63 16.69
C ASN A 216 8.55 3.87 17.45
N ILE A 217 7.98 4.87 16.75
CA ILE A 217 7.40 6.06 17.39
C ILE A 217 6.25 5.63 18.31
N LEU A 218 5.33 4.80 17.82
CA LEU A 218 4.15 4.38 18.58
C LEU A 218 4.53 3.54 19.81
N SER A 219 5.53 2.67 19.70
CA SER A 219 6.00 1.84 20.82
C SER A 219 6.61 2.64 21.99
N ASN A 220 7.06 3.88 21.72
CA ASN A 220 7.67 4.76 22.72
C ASN A 220 6.67 5.72 23.38
N LEU A 221 5.37 5.65 23.05
CA LEU A 221 4.36 6.51 23.63
C LEU A 221 4.15 6.24 25.12
N LYS A 222 4.14 7.32 25.92
CA LYS A 222 4.06 7.26 27.39
C LYS A 222 2.63 7.49 27.88
N ASP A 223 1.78 6.46 27.83
CA ASP A 223 0.50 6.43 28.54
C ASP A 223 0.17 5.00 28.98
N SER A 224 -0.03 4.80 30.28
CA SER A 224 -0.34 3.50 30.87
C SER A 224 -1.71 2.93 30.46
N SER A 225 -2.55 3.76 29.85
CA SER A 225 -3.87 3.38 29.32
C SER A 225 -3.78 2.76 27.94
N ILE A 226 -2.65 2.94 27.23
CA ILE A 226 -2.43 2.27 25.94
C ILE A 226 -2.12 0.79 26.22
N ARG A 227 -2.86 -0.06 25.51
CA ARG A 227 -2.78 -1.50 25.60
C ARG A 227 -1.98 -2.02 24.42
N TYR A 228 -1.07 -2.93 24.75
CA TYR A 228 -0.23 -3.62 23.80
C TYR A 228 -0.47 -5.13 23.92
N ASN A 229 -0.21 -5.86 22.84
CA ASN A 229 0.04 -7.30 22.84
C ASN A 229 1.40 -7.57 23.52
N LYS A 230 1.95 -8.78 23.38
CA LYS A 230 3.14 -9.23 24.13
C LYS A 230 4.27 -8.18 24.05
N ASP A 231 5.05 -8.06 25.13
CA ASP A 231 6.30 -7.26 25.21
C ASP A 231 6.21 -5.74 24.89
N LYS A 232 5.01 -5.14 24.95
CA LYS A 232 4.77 -3.66 24.90
C LYS A 232 5.07 -2.94 23.58
N TYR A 233 5.21 -3.64 22.45
CA TYR A 233 5.46 -2.98 21.17
C TYR A 233 4.30 -3.06 20.18
N GLU A 234 3.55 -4.16 20.16
CA GLU A 234 2.44 -4.36 19.24
C GLU A 234 1.15 -3.81 19.86
N LEU A 235 0.48 -2.87 19.22
CA LEU A 235 -0.74 -2.25 19.74
C LEU A 235 -1.92 -3.23 19.69
N LYS A 236 -2.70 -3.26 20.78
CA LYS A 236 -4.00 -3.92 20.74
C LYS A 236 -4.97 -3.13 19.90
N SER A 237 -5.78 -3.82 19.11
CA SER A 237 -6.90 -3.21 18.41
C SER A 237 -8.01 -2.79 19.39
N GLY A 238 -8.89 -1.91 18.92
CA GLY A 238 -10.02 -1.37 19.68
C GLY A 238 -10.05 0.17 19.68
N LEU A 239 -11.24 0.73 19.46
CA LEU A 239 -11.42 2.17 19.29
C LEU A 239 -10.97 2.98 20.51
N ILE A 240 -11.23 2.52 21.73
CA ILE A 240 -10.79 3.20 22.96
C ILE A 240 -9.26 3.21 23.01
N ASN A 241 -8.60 2.10 22.67
CA ASN A 241 -7.15 2.03 22.64
C ASN A 241 -6.55 2.99 21.62
N ILE A 242 -7.12 3.03 20.41
CA ILE A 242 -6.76 3.96 19.34
C ILE A 242 -6.90 5.42 19.80
N LEU A 243 -7.98 5.76 20.51
CA LEU A 243 -8.17 7.11 21.05
C LEU A 243 -7.12 7.46 22.13
N HIS A 244 -6.66 6.49 22.93
CA HIS A 244 -5.55 6.71 23.85
C HIS A 244 -4.22 6.96 23.11
N VAL A 245 -3.95 6.27 22.01
CA VAL A 245 -2.79 6.56 21.14
C VAL A 245 -2.88 7.97 20.55
N ILE A 246 -4.05 8.34 20.00
CA ILE A 246 -4.29 9.70 19.46
C ILE A 246 -4.11 10.75 20.56
N LYS A 247 -4.55 10.47 21.80
CA LYS A 247 -4.35 11.37 22.94
C LYS A 247 -2.87 11.69 23.16
N CYS A 248 -2.00 10.68 23.15
CA CYS A 248 -0.56 10.86 23.31
C CYS A 248 0.05 11.69 22.18
N ILE A 249 -0.41 11.47 20.95
CA ILE A 249 0.12 12.16 19.78
C ILE A 249 -0.35 13.63 19.74
N VAL A 250 -1.62 13.90 20.02
CA VAL A 250 -2.19 15.25 19.92
C VAL A 250 -1.79 16.14 21.10
N GLY A 251 -1.62 15.57 22.29
CA GLY A 251 -1.30 16.30 23.52
C GLY A 251 -2.46 17.15 24.09
N ASP A 252 -3.49 17.48 23.30
CA ASP A 252 -4.74 18.11 23.78
C ASP A 252 -5.65 17.08 24.46
N GLU A 253 -5.36 16.80 25.73
CA GLU A 253 -6.07 15.81 26.52
C GLU A 253 -7.57 16.10 26.64
N LYS A 254 -8.00 17.36 26.63
CA LYS A 254 -9.40 17.71 26.96
C LYS A 254 -10.36 17.22 25.88
N MET A 255 -10.02 17.39 24.62
CA MET A 255 -10.89 16.99 23.51
C MET A 255 -10.95 15.47 23.39
N VAL A 256 -9.79 14.81 23.45
CA VAL A 256 -9.71 13.36 23.30
C VAL A 256 -10.34 12.65 24.50
N ASN A 257 -10.12 13.13 25.74
CA ASN A 257 -10.80 12.58 26.93
C ASN A 257 -12.32 12.71 26.81
N LYS A 258 -12.85 13.80 26.22
CA LYS A 258 -14.30 13.92 25.96
C LYS A 258 -14.78 12.88 24.97
N ALA A 259 -14.03 12.59 23.90
CA ALA A 259 -14.36 11.52 22.97
C ALA A 259 -14.35 10.14 23.65
N ILE A 260 -13.30 9.84 24.43
CA ILE A 260 -13.19 8.58 25.19
C ILE A 260 -14.34 8.41 26.18
N MET A 261 -14.66 9.46 26.97
CA MET A 261 -15.78 9.43 27.91
C MET A 261 -17.12 9.24 27.21
N HIS A 262 -17.29 9.81 26.02
CA HIS A 262 -18.50 9.67 25.23
C HIS A 262 -18.70 8.21 24.78
N VAL A 263 -17.68 7.64 24.15
CA VAL A 263 -17.64 6.23 23.74
C VAL A 263 -17.92 5.31 24.94
N LYS A 264 -17.26 5.54 26.09
CA LYS A 264 -17.49 4.76 27.32
C LYS A 264 -18.90 4.97 27.90
N GLY A 265 -19.45 6.18 27.86
CA GLY A 265 -20.74 6.56 28.43
C GLY A 265 -21.95 6.03 27.64
N GLU A 266 -21.81 5.86 26.33
CA GLU A 266 -22.84 5.31 25.44
C GLU A 266 -23.21 3.86 25.76
N SER A 267 -22.28 3.09 26.33
CA SER A 267 -22.55 1.74 26.85
C SER A 267 -23.68 1.70 27.88
N LYS A 268 -23.94 2.83 28.57
CA LYS A 268 -24.92 2.95 29.66
C LYS A 268 -26.30 3.47 29.21
N LEU A 269 -26.41 4.10 28.04
CA LEU A 269 -27.61 4.86 27.59
C LEU A 269 -28.45 4.13 26.52
N ARG A 270 -28.73 2.83 26.68
CA ARG A 270 -29.68 2.07 25.83
C ARG A 270 -31.16 2.23 26.23
N SER A 271 -31.56 3.40 26.71
CA SER A 271 -32.98 3.76 26.91
C SER A 271 -33.27 5.18 26.40
N SER A 272 -34.14 5.24 25.38
CA SER A 272 -34.97 6.36 24.90
C SER A 272 -34.41 7.79 24.93
N GLY A 273 -34.18 8.35 23.73
CA GLY A 273 -34.01 9.79 23.47
C GLY A 273 -32.56 10.26 23.55
N ARG A 274 -31.80 10.11 22.45
CA ARG A 274 -30.33 10.28 22.45
C ARG A 274 -29.85 11.57 21.77
N PRO A 275 -28.85 12.27 22.35
CA PRO A 275 -27.93 13.12 21.58
C PRO A 275 -27.14 12.26 20.58
N ASP A 276 -26.81 12.79 19.39
CA ASP A 276 -26.10 12.08 18.32
C ASP A 276 -24.64 11.71 18.72
N PRO A 277 -24.35 10.41 18.92
CA PRO A 277 -23.06 9.89 19.41
C PRO A 277 -21.87 10.09 18.46
N ARG A 278 -22.13 10.29 17.17
CA ARG A 278 -21.10 10.45 16.11
C ARG A 278 -20.30 11.74 16.26
N SER A 279 -20.97 12.76 16.78
CA SER A 279 -20.48 14.14 16.73
C SER A 279 -19.17 14.42 17.46
N LYS A 280 -18.73 13.61 18.43
CA LYS A 280 -17.49 13.88 19.18
C LYS A 280 -16.24 13.30 18.52
N ILE A 281 -16.34 12.10 17.97
CA ILE A 281 -15.25 11.51 17.18
C ILE A 281 -15.13 12.29 15.87
N ASP A 282 -16.25 12.60 15.20
CA ASP A 282 -16.26 13.45 14.00
C ASP A 282 -15.54 14.77 14.25
N LYS A 283 -15.94 15.49 15.30
CA LYS A 283 -15.31 16.77 15.65
C LYS A 283 -13.84 16.61 15.94
N LEU A 284 -13.41 15.51 16.56
CA LEU A 284 -11.99 15.25 16.82
C LEU A 284 -11.24 15.06 15.51
N LEU A 285 -11.67 14.12 14.66
CA LEU A 285 -10.99 13.81 13.40
C LEU A 285 -10.99 15.00 12.44
N ILE A 286 -12.13 15.70 12.30
CA ILE A 286 -12.24 16.91 11.46
C ILE A 286 -11.34 18.02 11.99
N LYS A 287 -11.26 18.24 13.31
CA LYS A 287 -10.37 19.28 13.87
C LYS A 287 -8.90 18.95 13.66
N LEU A 288 -8.54 17.66 13.65
CA LEU A 288 -7.17 17.21 13.40
C LEU A 288 -6.82 17.22 11.91
N SER A 289 -7.81 17.22 11.02
CA SER A 289 -7.56 17.22 9.58
C SER A 289 -7.12 18.58 9.07
N LYS A 290 -6.15 18.57 8.16
CA LYS A 290 -5.74 19.73 7.37
C LYS A 290 -6.78 20.08 6.31
N SER A 291 -7.42 19.07 5.74
CA SER A 291 -8.43 19.23 4.68
C SER A 291 -9.78 19.61 5.28
N THR A 292 -10.44 20.60 4.65
CA THR A 292 -11.83 20.95 4.98
C THR A 292 -12.85 20.02 4.35
N ASP A 293 -12.43 19.21 3.41
CA ASP A 293 -13.28 18.35 2.58
C ASP A 293 -13.44 16.94 3.18
N LEU A 294 -12.82 16.71 4.34
CA LEU A 294 -12.95 15.46 5.09
C LEU A 294 -14.31 15.39 5.79
N HIS A 295 -15.06 14.37 5.43
CA HIS A 295 -16.28 13.94 6.08
C HIS A 295 -16.06 12.58 6.73
N ILE A 296 -16.74 12.36 7.85
CA ILE A 296 -16.75 11.05 8.50
C ILE A 296 -18.13 10.44 8.27
N ASP A 297 -18.15 9.22 7.76
CA ASP A 297 -19.36 8.47 7.45
C ASP A 297 -19.27 7.05 8.03
N GLU A 298 -20.36 6.29 7.87
CA GLU A 298 -20.49 4.86 8.17
C GLU A 298 -19.91 4.45 9.53
N TYR A 299 -20.70 4.67 10.59
CA TYR A 299 -20.38 4.22 11.93
C TYR A 299 -21.09 2.91 12.25
N SER A 300 -20.34 1.82 12.33
CA SER A 300 -20.85 0.54 12.82
C SER A 300 -19.96 0.01 13.92
N PHE A 301 -20.16 0.44 15.17
CA PHE A 301 -19.40 -0.07 16.31
C PHE A 301 -20.25 -0.92 17.27
N LYS A 302 -19.68 -2.04 17.70
CA LYS A 302 -20.21 -2.92 18.73
C LYS A 302 -19.26 -2.96 19.90
N MET A 303 -19.82 -2.87 21.10
CA MET A 303 -19.06 -3.02 22.33
C MET A 303 -18.90 -4.50 22.64
N GLU A 304 -17.66 -4.94 22.86
CA GLU A 304 -17.34 -6.32 23.20
C GLU A 304 -16.35 -6.39 24.37
N LYS A 305 -16.39 -7.51 25.11
CA LYS A 305 -15.48 -7.72 26.22
C LYS A 305 -14.09 -8.06 25.68
N VAL A 306 -13.09 -7.36 26.19
CA VAL A 306 -11.66 -7.65 25.90
C VAL A 306 -11.02 -8.40 27.07
N SER A 307 -11.54 -8.22 28.28
CA SER A 307 -11.21 -9.01 29.46
C SER A 307 -12.40 -9.06 30.43
N GLU A 308 -12.25 -9.73 31.58
CA GLU A 308 -13.32 -9.86 32.57
C GLU A 308 -13.89 -8.51 33.03
N ASN A 309 -13.03 -7.48 33.10
CA ASN A 309 -13.37 -6.14 33.59
C ASN A 309 -13.26 -5.04 32.54
N GLU A 310 -12.90 -5.37 31.30
CA GLU A 310 -12.69 -4.38 30.24
C GLU A 310 -13.52 -4.70 29.00
N SER A 311 -13.98 -3.64 28.33
CA SER A 311 -14.66 -3.70 27.05
C SER A 311 -14.11 -2.61 26.13
N ASP A 312 -14.14 -2.89 24.85
CA ASP A 312 -13.76 -1.94 23.79
C ASP A 312 -14.78 -2.03 22.65
N PHE A 313 -14.62 -1.19 21.63
CA PHE A 313 -15.52 -1.07 20.49
C PHE A 313 -14.83 -1.51 19.21
N PHE A 314 -15.53 -2.34 18.46
CA PHE A 314 -15.09 -2.98 17.22
C PHE A 314 -16.11 -2.77 16.12
N GLY A 315 -15.62 -2.64 14.88
CA GLY A 315 -16.41 -2.41 13.69
C GLY A 315 -15.82 -1.30 12.81
N ARG A 316 -16.63 -0.49 12.13
CA ARG A 316 -16.15 0.35 11.02
C ARG A 316 -16.39 1.84 11.17
N ILE A 317 -15.48 2.60 10.56
CA ILE A 317 -15.54 4.05 10.36
C ILE A 317 -14.96 4.41 8.98
N SER A 318 -15.63 5.29 8.25
CA SER A 318 -15.20 5.72 6.91
C SER A 318 -14.78 7.19 6.93
N LEU A 319 -13.60 7.49 6.40
CA LEU A 319 -13.06 8.83 6.20
C LEU A 319 -13.16 9.16 4.71
N ILE A 320 -14.10 10.04 4.35
CA ILE A 320 -14.47 10.34 2.97
C ILE A 320 -14.10 11.79 2.65
N TYR A 321 -13.30 11.98 1.62
CA TYR A 321 -13.07 13.28 1.00
C TYR A 321 -14.11 13.49 -0.08
N ALA A 322 -14.88 14.57 0.03
CA ALA A 322 -15.88 14.92 -0.97
C ALA A 322 -15.58 16.29 -1.54
N SER A 323 -15.36 16.36 -2.85
CA SER A 323 -15.10 17.60 -3.55
C SER A 323 -15.33 17.47 -5.04
N ASP A 324 -15.65 18.57 -5.72
CA ASP A 324 -15.98 18.62 -7.15
C ASP A 324 -16.91 17.48 -7.60
N LYS A 325 -18.03 17.30 -6.89
CA LYS A 325 -19.06 16.29 -7.19
C LYS A 325 -18.58 14.83 -7.08
N ARG A 326 -17.42 14.59 -6.47
CA ARG A 326 -16.85 13.26 -6.27
C ARG A 326 -16.62 13.01 -4.80
N ARG A 327 -16.68 11.75 -4.40
CA ARG A 327 -16.25 11.31 -3.07
C ARG A 327 -15.45 10.03 -3.13
N ASN A 328 -14.39 9.97 -2.36
CA ASN A 328 -13.50 8.82 -2.22
C ASN A 328 -12.85 8.90 -0.82
N GLY A 329 -12.25 7.83 -0.33
CA GLY A 329 -11.75 7.80 1.04
C GLY A 329 -11.18 6.46 1.47
N LEU A 330 -11.07 6.30 2.78
CA LEU A 330 -10.65 5.06 3.42
C LEU A 330 -11.70 4.56 4.40
N ILE A 331 -11.86 3.25 4.47
CA ILE A 331 -12.69 2.55 5.44
C ILE A 331 -11.77 1.84 6.41
N PHE A 332 -11.88 2.18 7.69
CA PHE A 332 -11.12 1.54 8.74
C PHE A 332 -12.00 0.51 9.43
N THR A 333 -11.60 -0.76 9.37
CA THR A 333 -12.26 -1.85 10.10
C THR A 333 -11.41 -2.25 11.30
N ILE A 334 -12.00 -2.19 12.49
CA ILE A 334 -11.37 -2.49 13.78
C ILE A 334 -11.98 -3.79 14.31
N SER A 335 -11.22 -4.89 14.33
CA SER A 335 -11.63 -6.15 14.99
C SER A 335 -10.90 -6.34 16.31
N GLN A 336 -11.22 -7.41 17.05
CA GLN A 336 -10.55 -7.73 18.31
C GLN A 336 -9.04 -7.93 18.18
N THR A 337 -8.59 -8.43 17.04
CA THR A 337 -7.20 -8.86 16.82
C THR A 337 -6.44 -7.96 15.85
N HIS A 338 -7.12 -7.30 14.90
CA HIS A 338 -6.46 -6.57 13.82
C HIS A 338 -7.20 -5.28 13.45
N MET A 339 -6.54 -4.43 12.68
CA MET A 339 -7.16 -3.31 11.97
C MET A 339 -6.90 -3.45 10.47
N ALA A 340 -7.93 -3.25 9.65
CA ALA A 340 -7.85 -3.28 8.19
C ALA A 340 -8.26 -1.93 7.61
N ILE A 341 -7.80 -1.63 6.39
CA ILE A 341 -7.96 -0.32 5.74
C ILE A 341 -8.39 -0.54 4.31
N ASP A 342 -9.67 -0.46 4.00
CA ASP A 342 -10.14 -0.54 2.62
C ASP A 342 -10.22 0.84 1.96
N ILE A 343 -10.21 0.87 0.63
CA ILE A 343 -10.49 2.09 -0.13
C ILE A 343 -12.02 2.22 -0.23
N TYR A 344 -12.55 3.38 0.16
CA TYR A 344 -13.94 3.71 -0.11
C TYR A 344 -14.10 3.91 -1.62
N PRO A 345 -15.05 3.24 -2.30
CA PRO A 345 -15.16 3.33 -3.76
C PRO A 345 -15.34 4.78 -4.20
N GLU A 346 -14.67 5.17 -5.29
CA GLU A 346 -14.88 6.48 -5.87
C GLU A 346 -16.32 6.57 -6.39
N GLU A 347 -17.07 7.50 -5.84
CA GLU A 347 -18.42 7.81 -6.28
C GLU A 347 -18.47 9.22 -6.86
N VAL A 348 -19.34 9.39 -7.84
CA VAL A 348 -19.63 10.69 -8.44
C VAL A 348 -21.12 10.98 -8.25
N PHE A 349 -21.44 12.16 -7.76
CA PHE A 349 -22.80 12.60 -7.45
C PHE A 349 -23.14 13.88 -8.21
N ASP A 350 -24.42 14.22 -8.34
CA ASP A 350 -24.89 15.48 -8.96
C ASP A 350 -24.32 15.77 -10.37
N LEU A 351 -24.10 14.72 -11.17
CA LEU A 351 -23.71 14.88 -12.58
C LEU A 351 -24.88 15.34 -13.43
N ASP A 352 -24.64 16.28 -14.33
CA ASP A 352 -25.58 16.56 -15.41
C ASP A 352 -25.47 15.51 -16.54
N SER A 353 -26.43 15.52 -17.46
CA SER A 353 -26.50 14.52 -18.54
C SER A 353 -25.28 14.51 -19.45
N GLN A 354 -24.59 15.64 -19.60
CA GLN A 354 -23.39 15.75 -20.42
C GLN A 354 -22.15 15.24 -19.67
N GLU A 355 -22.04 15.54 -18.38
CA GLU A 355 -20.99 15.04 -17.50
C GLU A 355 -21.09 13.50 -17.34
N ILE A 356 -22.30 12.94 -17.26
CA ILE A 356 -22.52 11.48 -17.29
C ILE A 356 -21.98 10.90 -18.60
N TYR A 357 -22.32 11.51 -19.74
CA TYR A 357 -21.87 11.06 -21.06
C TYR A 357 -20.34 11.12 -21.21
N ASP A 358 -19.69 12.17 -20.72
CA ASP A 358 -18.24 12.33 -20.78
C ASP A 358 -17.52 11.34 -19.85
N GLN A 359 -18.09 11.02 -18.69
CA GLN A 359 -17.57 9.99 -17.80
C GLN A 359 -17.76 8.58 -18.34
N GLU A 360 -18.95 8.26 -18.85
CA GLU A 360 -19.20 7.00 -19.55
C GLU A 360 -18.28 6.88 -20.76
N SER A 361 -18.06 7.96 -21.52
CA SER A 361 -17.13 7.97 -22.66
C SER A 361 -15.68 7.75 -22.23
N ASN A 362 -15.22 8.38 -21.16
CA ASN A 362 -13.87 8.15 -20.61
C ASN A 362 -13.71 6.74 -20.04
N LEU A 363 -14.74 6.21 -19.39
CA LEU A 363 -14.77 4.83 -18.92
C LEU A 363 -14.76 3.84 -20.09
N ILE A 364 -15.56 4.09 -21.13
CA ILE A 364 -15.62 3.32 -22.38
C ILE A 364 -14.28 3.40 -23.11
N LEU A 365 -13.62 4.56 -23.14
CA LEU A 365 -12.28 4.75 -23.67
C LEU A 365 -11.26 3.95 -22.86
N TYR A 366 -11.37 3.92 -21.54
CA TYR A 366 -10.46 3.18 -20.66
C TYR A 366 -10.64 1.66 -20.70
N THR A 367 -11.88 1.16 -20.58
CA THR A 367 -12.21 -0.24 -20.89
C THR A 367 -11.78 -0.58 -22.30
N GLY A 368 -12.00 0.36 -23.23
CA GLY A 368 -11.57 0.26 -24.61
C GLY A 368 -10.06 0.12 -24.73
N PHE A 369 -9.25 0.85 -23.94
CA PHE A 369 -7.80 0.75 -23.96
C PHE A 369 -7.29 -0.55 -23.34
N ALA A 370 -7.82 -0.95 -22.17
CA ALA A 370 -7.44 -2.21 -21.55
C ALA A 370 -7.79 -3.39 -22.47
N SER A 371 -9.02 -3.45 -22.98
CA SER A 371 -9.45 -4.49 -23.93
C SER A 371 -8.75 -4.41 -25.28
N PHE A 372 -8.45 -3.22 -25.78
CA PHE A 372 -7.64 -3.04 -26.98
C PHE A 372 -6.24 -3.61 -26.78
N ILE A 373 -5.61 -3.34 -25.64
CA ILE A 373 -4.27 -3.83 -25.31
C ILE A 373 -4.31 -5.35 -25.09
N THR A 374 -5.28 -5.88 -24.34
CA THR A 374 -5.48 -7.33 -24.17
C THR A 374 -5.61 -8.02 -25.53
N LYS A 375 -6.44 -7.49 -26.44
CA LYS A 375 -6.61 -8.03 -27.79
C LYS A 375 -5.35 -7.88 -28.65
N LYS A 376 -4.66 -6.75 -28.55
CA LYS A 376 -3.40 -6.49 -29.27
C LYS A 376 -2.32 -7.49 -28.88
N TYR A 377 -2.29 -7.90 -27.62
CA TYR A 377 -1.32 -8.84 -27.07
C TYR A 377 -1.94 -10.22 -26.78
N GLU A 378 -3.04 -10.61 -27.45
CA GLU A 378 -3.72 -11.90 -27.20
C GLU A 378 -2.82 -13.10 -27.50
N ASN A 379 -1.87 -12.93 -28.43
CA ASN A 379 -0.84 -13.91 -28.78
C ASN A 379 0.56 -13.29 -28.55
N PRO A 380 0.96 -13.11 -27.29
CA PRO A 380 2.24 -12.50 -26.95
C PRO A 380 3.41 -13.38 -27.42
N THR A 381 4.48 -12.75 -27.93
CA THR A 381 5.64 -13.44 -28.52
C THR A 381 6.95 -13.18 -27.77
N SER A 382 6.91 -12.33 -26.74
CA SER A 382 8.06 -11.98 -25.92
C SER A 382 7.67 -11.75 -24.46
N PHE A 383 8.64 -11.87 -23.55
CA PHE A 383 8.48 -11.63 -22.11
C PHE A 383 7.73 -10.31 -21.81
N ILE A 384 8.09 -9.22 -22.47
CA ILE A 384 7.47 -7.91 -22.27
C ILE A 384 6.00 -7.90 -22.71
N GLU A 385 5.68 -8.58 -23.81
CA GLU A 385 4.29 -8.70 -24.27
C GLU A 385 3.44 -9.52 -23.29
N TYR A 386 4.01 -10.57 -22.67
CA TYR A 386 3.34 -11.30 -21.60
C TYR A 386 3.03 -10.41 -20.40
N VAL A 387 3.99 -9.60 -19.95
CA VAL A 387 3.80 -8.66 -18.82
C VAL A 387 2.73 -7.62 -19.14
N ILE A 388 2.76 -7.03 -20.34
CA ILE A 388 1.75 -6.05 -20.76
C ILE A 388 0.36 -6.68 -20.85
N LEU A 389 0.26 -7.90 -21.40
CA LEU A 389 -1.01 -8.64 -21.46
C LEU A 389 -1.56 -8.89 -20.06
N GLN A 390 -0.75 -9.38 -19.12
CA GLN A 390 -1.22 -9.60 -17.75
C GLN A 390 -1.66 -8.30 -17.09
N ARG A 391 -0.88 -7.22 -17.25
CA ARG A 391 -1.26 -5.90 -16.73
C ARG A 391 -2.60 -5.45 -17.32
N ALA A 392 -2.79 -5.58 -18.62
CA ALA A 392 -4.05 -5.22 -19.28
C ALA A 392 -5.24 -6.06 -18.81
N LYS A 393 -5.07 -7.38 -18.65
CA LYS A 393 -6.08 -8.28 -18.07
C LYS A 393 -6.44 -7.91 -16.63
N ILE A 394 -5.45 -7.59 -15.81
CA ILE A 394 -5.67 -7.07 -14.44
C ILE A 394 -6.47 -5.78 -14.49
N HIS A 395 -6.15 -4.86 -15.41
CA HIS A 395 -6.95 -3.65 -15.59
C HIS A 395 -8.40 -3.98 -16.03
N GLU A 396 -8.62 -4.94 -16.94
CA GLU A 396 -9.98 -5.38 -17.32
C GLU A 396 -10.75 -5.98 -16.14
N GLU A 397 -10.10 -6.84 -15.34
CA GLU A 397 -10.67 -7.46 -14.14
C GLU A 397 -11.00 -6.40 -13.07
N ILE A 398 -10.10 -5.45 -12.81
CA ILE A 398 -10.32 -4.33 -11.89
C ILE A 398 -11.47 -3.44 -12.36
N ILE A 399 -11.63 -3.21 -13.67
CA ILE A 399 -12.75 -2.41 -14.18
C ILE A 399 -14.08 -3.15 -14.03
N GLY A 400 -14.09 -4.48 -14.23
CA GLY A 400 -15.26 -5.31 -13.94
C GLY A 400 -15.56 -5.41 -12.44
N ALA A 401 -14.52 -5.37 -11.60
CA ALA A 401 -14.57 -5.50 -10.14
C ALA A 401 -14.52 -4.15 -9.40
N ARG A 402 -14.94 -3.04 -10.03
CA ARG A 402 -15.00 -1.66 -9.49
C ARG A 402 -15.70 -1.48 -8.13
N GLN A 403 -16.11 -2.57 -7.48
CA GLN A 403 -16.67 -2.56 -6.14
C GLN A 403 -15.69 -2.95 -5.03
N TYR A 404 -14.52 -3.57 -5.28
CA TYR A 404 -13.79 -4.21 -4.18
C TYR A 404 -12.26 -4.02 -4.26
N ALA A 405 -11.68 -3.47 -3.20
CA ALA A 405 -10.24 -3.39 -3.00
C ALA A 405 -9.68 -4.81 -2.78
N ILE A 406 -8.57 -5.16 -3.42
CA ILE A 406 -7.92 -6.46 -3.23
C ILE A 406 -7.04 -6.37 -1.99
N GLN A 407 -7.43 -7.00 -0.88
CA GLN A 407 -6.71 -7.04 0.40
C GLN A 407 -6.37 -8.46 0.84
N TYR A 408 -5.68 -8.59 1.97
CA TYR A 408 -5.69 -9.86 2.71
C TYR A 408 -6.83 -9.78 3.73
N VAL A 409 -7.91 -10.53 3.48
CA VAL A 409 -9.03 -10.61 4.43
C VAL A 409 -8.72 -11.70 5.45
N HIS A 410 -8.52 -11.32 6.71
CA HIS A 410 -8.38 -12.29 7.80
C HIS A 410 -9.65 -13.14 7.92
N SER A 411 -9.55 -14.44 8.15
CA SER A 411 -10.69 -15.35 8.11
C SER A 411 -11.80 -15.03 9.12
N ASP A 412 -11.48 -14.31 10.19
CA ASP A 412 -12.48 -13.83 11.16
C ASP A 412 -13.42 -12.75 10.60
N TYR A 413 -12.95 -11.89 9.68
CA TYR A 413 -13.82 -10.96 8.96
C TYR A 413 -14.77 -11.70 8.02
N VAL A 414 -14.26 -12.73 7.34
CA VAL A 414 -15.09 -13.60 6.49
C VAL A 414 -16.19 -14.28 7.33
N LYS A 415 -15.84 -14.78 8.52
CA LYS A 415 -16.80 -15.38 9.45
C LYS A 415 -17.84 -14.37 9.95
N GLU A 416 -17.44 -13.14 10.26
CA GLU A 416 -18.37 -12.08 10.64
C GLU A 416 -19.31 -11.69 9.49
N TRP A 417 -18.80 -11.50 8.28
CA TRP A 417 -19.64 -11.13 7.13
C TRP A 417 -20.66 -12.22 6.79
N ILE A 418 -20.25 -13.49 6.79
CA ILE A 418 -21.18 -14.64 6.62
C ILE A 418 -22.23 -14.68 7.74
N ARG A 419 -21.89 -14.21 8.95
CA ARG A 419 -22.81 -14.18 10.09
C ARG A 419 -23.80 -13.03 9.99
N GLU A 420 -23.39 -11.89 9.45
CA GLU A 420 -24.21 -10.68 9.31
C GLU A 420 -25.10 -10.70 8.06
N ASP A 421 -24.62 -11.24 6.95
CA ASP A 421 -25.39 -11.45 5.72
C ASP A 421 -25.22 -12.87 5.20
N LYS A 422 -26.25 -13.71 5.43
CA LYS A 422 -26.26 -15.11 5.00
C LYS A 422 -26.36 -15.30 3.49
N ASN A 423 -26.64 -14.24 2.74
CA ASN A 423 -26.77 -14.27 1.29
C ASN A 423 -25.55 -13.67 0.58
N LEU A 424 -24.47 -13.36 1.30
CA LEU A 424 -23.24 -12.82 0.72
C LEU A 424 -22.69 -13.81 -0.34
N PRO A 425 -22.53 -13.39 -1.61
CA PRO A 425 -22.02 -14.26 -2.66
C PRO A 425 -20.61 -14.75 -2.29
N ILE A 426 -20.33 -16.05 -2.38
CA ILE A 426 -19.01 -16.59 -2.05
C ILE A 426 -17.90 -15.94 -2.90
N ASP A 427 -18.23 -15.60 -4.15
CA ASP A 427 -17.33 -14.90 -5.07
C ASP A 427 -16.88 -13.53 -4.54
N PHE A 428 -17.71 -12.86 -3.72
CA PHE A 428 -17.37 -11.60 -3.04
C PHE A 428 -16.18 -11.75 -2.09
N ILE A 429 -16.06 -12.90 -1.42
CA ILE A 429 -14.97 -13.18 -0.47
C ILE A 429 -13.65 -13.40 -1.23
N PHE A 430 -13.71 -14.03 -2.41
CA PHE A 430 -12.54 -14.32 -3.25
C PHE A 430 -12.00 -13.10 -4.00
N LEU A 431 -12.87 -12.15 -4.37
CA LEU A 431 -12.49 -10.91 -5.06
C LEU A 431 -11.75 -9.91 -4.16
N GLN A 432 -11.89 -10.04 -2.84
CA GLN A 432 -11.22 -9.21 -1.84
C GLN A 432 -9.78 -9.66 -1.55
N GLY A 433 -9.23 -10.63 -2.30
CA GLY A 433 -7.87 -11.13 -2.21
C GLY A 433 -7.71 -12.43 -1.38
N ARG A 434 -6.49 -12.73 -0.89
CA ARG A 434 -6.20 -14.03 -0.25
C ARG A 434 -6.70 -14.06 1.19
N ILE A 435 -7.47 -15.09 1.56
CA ILE A 435 -7.83 -15.37 2.96
C ILE A 435 -6.56 -15.83 3.68
N ALA A 436 -6.12 -15.06 4.67
CA ALA A 436 -5.03 -15.48 5.55
C ALA A 436 -5.64 -16.27 6.72
N ASP A 437 -5.39 -17.58 6.76
CA ASP A 437 -5.44 -18.37 7.98
C ASP A 437 -4.01 -18.45 8.51
N MET A 438 -3.74 -17.82 9.65
CA MET A 438 -2.55 -18.19 10.42
C MET A 438 -2.91 -19.46 11.19
N MET A 439 -2.62 -20.61 10.60
CA MET A 439 -2.40 -21.82 11.40
C MET A 439 -1.05 -21.65 12.10
N ASP A 440 -1.15 -21.47 13.42
CA ASP A 440 -0.17 -21.61 14.50
C ASP A 440 1.21 -20.92 14.39
#